data_AF-A0A6G7YDF2-F1
#
_entry.id   AF-A0A6G7YDF2-F1
#
_cell.length_a   1.000
_cell.length_b   1.000
_cell.length_c   1.000
_cell.angle_alpha   90.00
_cell.angle_beta   90.00
_cell.angle_gamma   90.00
#
_symmetry.space_group_name_H-M   'P 1'
#
loop_
_entity.id
_entity.type
_entity.pdbx_description
1 polymer ?
#
loop_
_entity_poly.entity_id
_entity_poly.type
_entity_poly.pdbx_seq_one_letter_code
_entity_poly.pdbx_strand_id
1 'polypeptide(L)'
;MGSGYPAGILLGVLDAPRRVPLIWAGLSLLAFAGLAWAVTGDRSPLDGLDQWGRRSEDWADESAPLVEVLRAIELGFNTIGMTVLTVIVASWLFTRGQRRAALFAVMVMGVAALATTGLKLVLGRDRPEWQDTFGLHANHSFPSGHASSAAAFAGIMVVLALLFIRRANLRRVAVAVAVGWWLLVCADRIFLGRHFPTDVIAGSLLGLAVVLLCLAFIDPRPRSTAANVDPLPEVFTSQRRLAVILNPIKVEDVGQFRSVVNAMAVESGWSEPRWHFTTIEDPGGGMADKAAVEGTDLVLVCGGDGTVREACAELAGTGIPVGIIPAGTGNLLARNLGIPLYLRSAIDVALNGQDRAIDLVDVSGDGLADTHFMVMAGMGFDAALMEGVNEDFKAKIGWIAYVISGLRSLMFPAVKFEVQIDDDDPTTHRARTIVVGNVGYLQAGMPLLPDASIDDGLLDVVILHPKRFLSWIPLAVRVLSKGAKSDELIHRSTGARVVIRASADTPRQLDGDSIGAGRELRMECVHGRLLVRVPR
;
A
#
# COMPACT_ATOMS: atom_id res chain seq x y z
N MET A 1 36.70 -3.29 4.56
CA MET A 1 36.46 -2.32 5.66
C MET A 1 35.41 -1.36 5.13
N GLY A 2 34.11 -1.48 5.42
CA GLY A 2 33.51 -1.57 6.75
C GLY A 2 32.83 -0.23 7.07
N SER A 3 31.84 0.18 6.28
CA SER A 3 30.92 1.27 6.64
C SER A 3 29.54 0.68 6.88
N GLY A 4 29.38 0.09 8.07
CA GLY A 4 28.06 -0.20 8.62
C GLY A 4 27.36 1.11 8.91
N TYR A 5 26.47 1.53 8.01
CA TYR A 5 25.44 2.47 8.40
C TYR A 5 24.50 1.75 9.37
N PRO A 6 24.19 2.33 10.54
CA PRO A 6 23.19 1.76 11.42
C PRO A 6 21.85 1.89 10.70
N ALA A 7 21.44 0.85 9.98
CA ALA A 7 20.04 0.64 9.65
C ALA A 7 19.31 0.76 10.99
N GLY A 8 18.46 1.78 11.12
CA GLY A 8 17.72 2.01 12.36
C GLY A 8 17.15 0.68 12.84
N ILE A 9 17.31 0.39 14.13
CA ILE A 9 17.14 -0.94 14.77
C ILE A 9 15.85 -1.68 14.34
N LEU A 10 14.82 -0.95 13.89
CA LEU A 10 13.56 -1.48 13.37
C LEU A 10 13.58 -1.99 11.92
N LEU A 11 14.40 -1.43 11.01
CA LEU A 11 14.42 -1.79 9.58
C LEU A 11 15.18 -3.09 9.30
N GLY A 12 16.19 -3.41 10.11
CA GLY A 12 17.00 -4.61 9.92
C GLY A 12 16.30 -5.91 10.30
N VAL A 13 15.21 -5.89 11.07
CA VAL A 13 14.64 -7.13 11.67
C VAL A 13 13.94 -8.01 10.65
N LEU A 14 13.25 -7.44 9.65
CA LEU A 14 12.52 -8.21 8.63
C LEU A 14 13.44 -8.80 7.56
N ASP A 15 14.57 -8.14 7.27
CA ASP A 15 15.57 -8.59 6.30
C ASP A 15 16.73 -9.36 6.96
N ALA A 16 16.76 -9.39 8.30
CA ALA A 16 17.77 -10.14 9.03
C ALA A 16 17.56 -11.66 8.89
N PRO A 17 18.67 -12.43 8.92
CA PRO A 17 18.59 -13.88 8.96
C PRO A 17 17.83 -14.34 10.22
N ARG A 18 17.09 -15.45 10.13
CA ARG A 18 16.23 -16.02 11.20
C ARG A 18 16.87 -16.08 12.59
N ARG A 19 18.20 -16.21 12.66
CA ARG A 19 18.96 -16.18 13.92
C ARG A 19 18.80 -14.89 14.72
N VAL A 20 18.63 -13.75 14.07
CA VAL A 20 18.54 -12.44 14.74
C VAL A 20 17.26 -12.31 15.58
N PRO A 21 16.04 -12.50 15.03
CA PRO A 21 14.83 -12.45 15.85
C PRO A 21 14.82 -13.54 16.94
N LEU A 22 15.42 -14.72 16.70
CA LEU A 22 15.57 -15.76 17.72
C LEU A 22 16.48 -15.34 18.88
N ILE A 23 17.61 -14.69 18.60
CA ILE A 23 18.51 -14.18 19.64
C ILE A 23 17.79 -13.14 20.49
N TRP A 24 17.10 -12.19 19.86
CA TRP A 24 16.37 -11.16 20.59
C TRP A 24 15.19 -11.73 21.39
N ALA A 25 14.46 -12.71 20.84
CA ALA A 25 13.43 -13.43 21.58
C ALA A 25 14.02 -14.16 22.80
N GLY A 26 15.16 -14.83 22.63
CA GLY A 26 15.87 -15.50 23.72
C GLY A 26 16.31 -14.52 24.82
N LEU A 27 16.86 -13.36 24.45
CA LEU A 27 17.23 -12.31 25.39
C LEU A 27 16.01 -11.76 26.14
N SER A 28 14.88 -11.53 25.45
CA SER A 28 13.63 -11.09 26.08
C SER A 28 13.08 -12.14 27.05
N LEU A 29 13.14 -13.43 26.71
CA LEU A 29 12.72 -14.51 27.60
C LEU A 29 13.66 -14.71 28.79
N LEU A 30 14.97 -14.53 28.61
CA LEU A 30 15.94 -14.57 29.71
C LEU A 30 15.70 -13.41 30.68
N ALA A 31 15.48 -12.20 30.18
CA ALA A 31 15.12 -11.06 31.00
C ALA A 31 13.78 -11.28 31.73
N PHE A 32 12.79 -11.86 31.05
CA PHE A 32 11.52 -12.26 31.66
C PHE A 32 11.72 -13.27 32.79
N ALA A 33 12.52 -14.33 32.58
CA ALA A 33 12.78 -15.35 33.58
C ALA A 33 13.54 -14.78 34.79
N GLY A 34 14.50 -13.87 34.57
CA GLY A 34 15.19 -13.16 35.64
C GLY A 34 14.24 -12.31 36.48
N LEU A 35 13.30 -11.60 35.86
CA LEU A 35 12.25 -10.86 36.56
C LEU A 35 11.31 -11.79 37.32
N ALA A 36 10.86 -12.88 36.70
CA ALA A 36 10.00 -13.86 37.35
C ALA A 36 10.66 -14.43 38.61
N TRP A 37 11.91 -14.86 38.52
CA TRP A 37 12.69 -15.36 39.65
C TRP A 37 12.86 -14.31 40.76
N ALA A 38 13.22 -13.07 40.38
CA ALA A 38 13.43 -11.99 41.34
C ALA A 38 12.15 -11.63 42.10
N VAL A 39 11.00 -11.73 41.44
CA VAL A 39 9.69 -11.37 41.98
C VAL A 39 9.06 -12.48 42.84
N THR A 40 9.32 -13.74 42.50
CA THR A 40 8.74 -14.89 43.23
C THR A 40 9.58 -15.37 44.42
N GLY A 41 10.76 -14.79 44.66
CA GLY A 41 11.62 -15.15 45.79
C GLY A 41 11.23 -14.45 47.10
N ASP A 42 11.54 -15.07 48.25
CA ASP A 42 11.18 -14.59 49.61
C ASP A 42 11.71 -13.18 49.96
N ARG A 43 12.70 -12.67 49.23
CA ARG A 43 13.14 -11.27 49.28
C ARG A 43 13.30 -10.78 47.85
N SER A 44 12.33 -10.05 47.34
CA SER A 44 12.42 -9.48 46.01
C SER A 44 13.36 -8.28 46.04
N PRO A 45 14.51 -8.33 45.33
CA PRO A 45 15.43 -7.18 45.25
C PRO A 45 14.83 -5.99 44.50
N LEU A 46 13.60 -6.12 43.99
CA LEU A 46 12.87 -5.12 43.20
C LEU A 46 11.74 -4.41 43.96
N ASP A 47 11.61 -4.64 45.28
CA ASP A 47 10.55 -4.03 46.10
C ASP A 47 10.48 -2.50 45.99
N GLY A 48 11.64 -1.83 45.84
CA GLY A 48 11.67 -0.38 45.65
C GLY A 48 11.03 0.09 44.32
N LEU A 49 11.10 -0.74 43.28
CA LEU A 49 10.50 -0.49 41.96
C LEU A 49 9.00 -0.76 42.00
N ASP A 50 8.56 -1.74 42.78
CA ASP A 50 7.14 -2.05 42.97
C ASP A 50 6.43 -1.04 43.90
N GLN A 51 7.13 -0.50 44.90
CA GLN A 51 6.64 0.61 45.73
C GLN A 51 6.45 1.91 44.94
N TRP A 52 7.12 2.08 43.81
CA TRP A 52 6.87 3.22 42.91
C TRP A 52 5.45 3.18 42.32
N GLY A 53 4.91 1.97 42.10
CA GLY A 53 3.53 1.78 41.65
C GLY A 53 2.51 2.38 42.63
N ARG A 54 2.70 2.15 43.93
CA ARG A 54 1.86 2.74 44.98
C ARG A 54 1.87 4.27 44.97
N ARG A 55 3.05 4.90 44.87
CA ARG A 55 3.16 6.37 44.79
C ARG A 55 2.52 6.93 43.52
N SER A 56 2.54 6.15 42.44
CA SER A 56 1.98 6.55 41.15
C SER A 56 0.46 6.49 41.15
N GLU A 57 -0.13 5.48 41.81
CA GLU A 57 -1.57 5.43 42.08
C GLU A 57 -2.03 6.57 42.98
N ASP A 58 -1.36 6.79 44.12
CA ASP A 58 -1.68 7.89 45.04
C ASP A 58 -1.74 9.24 44.29
N TRP A 59 -0.77 9.50 43.41
CA TRP A 59 -0.73 10.70 42.57
C TRP A 59 -1.84 10.77 41.52
N ALA A 60 -2.20 9.62 40.92
CA ALA A 60 -3.28 9.56 39.94
C ALA A 60 -4.65 9.82 40.59
N ASP A 61 -4.87 9.28 41.79
CA ASP A 61 -6.10 9.46 42.57
C ASP A 61 -6.33 10.91 43.01
N GLU A 62 -5.27 11.69 43.22
CA GLU A 62 -5.34 13.14 43.44
C GLU A 62 -5.91 13.90 42.22
N SER A 63 -5.94 13.28 41.03
CA SER A 63 -6.34 13.89 39.76
C SER A 63 -7.55 13.18 39.10
N ALA A 64 -8.76 13.47 39.56
CA ALA A 64 -10.00 12.87 39.03
C ALA A 64 -10.15 12.86 37.47
N PRO A 65 -9.77 13.91 36.72
CA PRO A 65 -9.84 13.88 35.26
C PRO A 65 -8.87 12.89 34.61
N LEU A 66 -7.70 12.66 35.23
CA LEU A 66 -6.71 11.70 34.75
C LEU A 66 -7.27 10.28 34.87
N VAL A 67 -7.87 9.95 36.02
CA VAL A 67 -8.46 8.64 36.28
C VAL A 67 -9.61 8.33 35.31
N GLU A 68 -10.45 9.30 34.99
CA GLU A 68 -11.55 9.12 34.03
C GLU A 68 -11.05 8.79 32.61
N VAL A 69 -9.99 9.48 32.15
CA VAL A 69 -9.34 9.21 30.86
C VAL A 69 -8.69 7.82 30.86
N LEU A 70 -7.98 7.45 31.92
CA LEU A 70 -7.35 6.13 32.06
C LEU A 70 -8.40 5.01 32.05
N ARG A 71 -9.54 5.18 32.76
CA ARG A 71 -10.66 4.22 32.73
C ARG A 71 -11.29 4.08 31.35
N ALA A 72 -11.41 5.16 30.58
CA ALA A 72 -11.91 5.09 29.20
C ALA A 72 -10.96 4.27 28.30
N ILE A 73 -9.64 4.44 28.48
CA ILE A 73 -8.60 3.65 27.81
C ILE A 73 -8.69 2.18 28.22
N GLU A 74 -8.83 1.89 29.52
CA GLU A 74 -9.01 0.53 30.04
C GLU A 74 -10.21 -0.18 29.38
N LEU A 75 -11.35 0.50 29.28
CA LEU A 75 -12.56 -0.07 28.70
C LEU A 75 -12.42 -0.35 27.20
N GLY A 76 -11.81 0.58 26.46
CA GLY A 76 -11.62 0.47 25.01
C GLY A 76 -10.54 -0.52 24.59
N PHE A 77 -9.51 -0.71 25.41
CA PHE A 77 -8.31 -1.49 25.07
C PHE A 77 -8.04 -2.65 26.03
N ASN A 78 -9.11 -3.22 26.61
CA ASN A 78 -8.99 -4.48 27.34
C ASN A 78 -8.57 -5.63 26.41
N THR A 79 -8.24 -6.79 26.99
CA THR A 79 -7.83 -7.99 26.24
C THR A 79 -8.85 -8.41 25.16
N ILE A 80 -10.15 -8.25 25.43
CA ILE A 80 -11.22 -8.57 24.49
C ILE A 80 -11.18 -7.58 23.32
N GLY A 81 -11.07 -6.28 23.58
CA GLY A 81 -10.97 -5.23 22.58
C GLY A 81 -9.78 -5.44 21.64
N MET A 82 -8.60 -5.77 22.18
CA MET A 82 -7.42 -6.10 21.38
C MET A 82 -7.62 -7.35 20.52
N THR A 83 -8.31 -8.37 21.04
CA THR A 83 -8.64 -9.58 20.28
C THR A 83 -9.58 -9.24 19.12
N VAL A 84 -10.63 -8.45 19.36
CA VAL A 84 -11.56 -7.98 18.33
C VAL A 84 -10.84 -7.16 17.27
N LEU A 85 -9.99 -6.20 17.68
CA LEU A 85 -9.17 -5.40 16.76
C LEU A 85 -8.25 -6.28 15.91
N THR A 86 -7.63 -7.30 16.50
CA THR A 86 -6.78 -8.26 15.77
C THR A 86 -7.58 -9.05 14.75
N VAL A 87 -8.79 -9.50 15.09
CA VAL A 87 -9.68 -10.20 14.15
C VAL A 87 -10.08 -9.28 12.99
N ILE A 88 -10.38 -8.01 13.26
CA ILE A 88 -10.69 -7.02 12.23
C ILE A 88 -9.48 -6.82 11.30
N VAL A 89 -8.29 -6.60 11.86
CA VAL A 89 -7.04 -6.42 11.07
C VAL A 89 -6.73 -7.68 10.26
N ALA A 90 -6.81 -8.87 10.85
CA ALA A 90 -6.54 -10.14 10.17
C ALA A 90 -7.56 -10.41 9.05
N SER A 91 -8.84 -10.14 9.29
CA SER A 91 -9.90 -10.28 8.27
C SER A 91 -9.70 -9.31 7.12
N TRP A 92 -9.33 -8.06 7.42
CA TRP A 92 -8.98 -7.06 6.41
C TRP A 92 -7.75 -7.49 5.59
N LEU A 93 -6.69 -8.00 6.24
CA LEU A 93 -5.53 -8.55 5.54
C LEU A 93 -5.89 -9.74 4.65
N PHE A 94 -6.76 -10.63 5.13
CA PHE A 94 -7.21 -11.80 4.38
C PHE A 94 -8.00 -11.42 3.12
N THR A 95 -8.95 -10.48 3.24
CA THR A 95 -9.73 -9.96 2.09
C THR A 95 -8.86 -9.22 1.06
N ARG A 96 -7.71 -8.70 1.47
CA ARG A 96 -6.70 -8.09 0.59
C ARG A 96 -5.69 -9.09 0.01
N GLY A 97 -5.91 -10.40 0.19
CA GLY A 97 -5.03 -11.46 -0.32
C GLY A 97 -3.75 -11.69 0.51
N GLN A 98 -3.57 -10.95 1.62
CA GLN A 98 -2.37 -11.01 2.47
C GLN A 98 -2.49 -12.10 3.55
N ARG A 99 -2.69 -13.35 3.12
CA ARG A 99 -3.01 -14.49 4.01
C ARG A 99 -1.96 -14.75 5.10
N ARG A 100 -0.68 -14.50 4.80
CA ARG A 100 0.43 -14.73 5.74
C ARG A 100 0.54 -13.67 6.82
N ALA A 101 0.39 -12.40 6.45
CA ALA A 101 0.31 -11.31 7.43
C ALA A 101 -0.90 -11.50 8.36
N ALA A 102 -2.03 -11.97 7.82
CA ALA A 102 -3.21 -12.33 8.61
C ALA A 102 -2.90 -13.49 9.58
N LEU A 103 -2.30 -14.59 9.08
CA LEU A 103 -1.89 -15.73 9.91
C LEU A 103 -0.90 -15.30 11.01
N PHE A 104 0.09 -14.49 10.67
CA PHE A 104 1.06 -13.94 11.62
C PHE A 104 0.36 -13.17 12.75
N ALA A 105 -0.54 -12.25 12.43
CA ALA A 105 -1.27 -11.46 13.43
C ALA A 105 -2.09 -12.34 14.39
N VAL A 106 -2.82 -13.33 13.85
CA VAL A 106 -3.62 -14.26 14.66
C VAL A 106 -2.73 -15.15 15.53
N MET A 107 -1.64 -15.68 14.99
CA MET A 107 -0.72 -16.55 15.72
C MET A 107 -0.01 -15.81 16.85
N VAL A 108 0.47 -14.58 16.60
CA VAL A 108 1.07 -13.74 17.65
C VAL A 108 0.11 -13.54 18.81
N MET A 109 -1.14 -13.17 18.52
CA MET A 109 -2.10 -12.95 19.60
C MET A 109 -2.53 -14.22 20.32
N GLY A 110 -2.75 -15.32 19.58
CA GLY A 110 -3.10 -16.61 20.18
C GLY A 110 -1.99 -17.14 21.10
N VAL A 111 -0.73 -17.10 20.63
CA VAL A 111 0.42 -17.57 21.42
C VAL A 111 0.64 -16.68 22.64
N ALA A 112 0.54 -15.35 22.52
CA ALA A 112 0.68 -14.44 23.64
C ALA A 112 -0.40 -14.67 24.70
N ALA A 113 -1.66 -14.85 24.29
CA ALA A 113 -2.77 -15.13 25.21
C ALA A 113 -2.57 -16.46 25.96
N LEU A 114 -2.18 -17.53 25.25
CA LEU A 114 -1.91 -18.84 25.85
C LEU A 114 -0.72 -18.80 26.81
N ALA A 115 0.39 -18.17 26.41
CA ALA A 115 1.59 -18.05 27.23
C ALA A 115 1.31 -17.29 28.53
N THR A 116 0.65 -16.13 28.45
CA THR A 116 0.31 -15.34 29.64
C THR A 116 -0.64 -16.10 30.56
N THR A 117 -1.64 -16.79 30.01
CA THR A 117 -2.61 -17.56 30.82
C THR A 117 -1.91 -18.74 31.52
N GLY A 118 -1.07 -19.49 30.81
CA GLY A 118 -0.31 -20.60 31.38
C GLY A 118 0.66 -20.15 32.47
N LEU A 119 1.43 -19.08 32.22
CA LEU A 119 2.40 -18.56 33.20
C LEU A 119 1.72 -18.04 34.48
N LYS A 120 0.55 -17.43 34.37
CA LYS A 120 -0.25 -17.00 35.53
C LYS A 120 -0.64 -18.16 36.44
N LEU A 121 -0.97 -19.32 35.87
CA LEU A 121 -1.34 -20.51 36.63
C LEU A 121 -0.15 -21.14 37.34
N VAL A 122 1.05 -21.02 36.79
CA VAL A 122 2.27 -21.62 37.34
C VAL A 122 2.92 -20.74 38.40
N LEU A 123 2.99 -19.41 38.16
CA LEU A 123 3.76 -18.49 39.01
C LEU A 123 2.97 -17.91 40.17
N GLY A 124 1.65 -17.85 40.09
CA GLY A 124 0.79 -17.65 41.27
C GLY A 124 0.97 -16.33 42.05
N ARG A 125 1.54 -15.27 41.46
CA ARG A 125 1.77 -14.00 42.19
C ARG A 125 0.44 -13.30 42.52
N ASP A 126 0.30 -12.85 43.76
CA ASP A 126 -0.83 -12.05 44.23
C ASP A 126 -0.82 -10.63 43.64
N ARG A 127 -2.01 -9.99 43.61
CA ARG A 127 -2.19 -8.60 43.13
C ARG A 127 -1.77 -7.57 44.19
N PRO A 128 -1.47 -6.32 43.80
CA PRO A 128 -1.15 -5.27 44.76
C PRO A 128 -2.27 -5.05 45.78
N GLU A 129 -1.91 -4.93 47.06
CA GLU A 129 -2.87 -4.78 48.17
C GLU A 129 -3.64 -3.44 48.15
N TRP A 130 -3.09 -2.44 47.47
CA TRP A 130 -3.67 -1.11 47.34
C TRP A 130 -4.73 -1.00 46.22
N GLN A 131 -5.03 -2.10 45.53
CA GLN A 131 -6.07 -2.12 44.51
C GLN A 131 -7.43 -1.70 45.11
N ASP A 132 -8.00 -0.61 44.60
CA ASP A 132 -9.29 -0.06 45.05
C ASP A 132 -10.38 -1.15 45.19
N THR A 133 -10.99 -1.20 46.39
CA THR A 133 -11.78 -2.29 46.99
C THR A 133 -13.02 -2.78 46.21
N PHE A 134 -13.34 -2.19 45.06
CA PHE A 134 -14.58 -2.46 44.30
C PHE A 134 -14.44 -3.45 43.13
N GLY A 135 -13.26 -4.05 42.94
CA GLY A 135 -13.02 -5.00 41.85
C GLY A 135 -11.94 -6.02 42.14
N LEU A 136 -12.11 -6.80 43.22
CA LEU A 136 -11.24 -7.95 43.51
C LEU A 136 -11.31 -8.97 42.36
N HIS A 137 -10.35 -8.87 41.44
CA HIS A 137 -10.16 -9.88 40.41
C HIS A 137 -9.39 -11.06 41.03
N ALA A 138 -10.05 -12.21 41.22
CA ALA A 138 -9.49 -13.43 41.79
C ALA A 138 -8.39 -14.13 40.94
N ASN A 139 -7.76 -13.40 40.00
CA ASN A 139 -6.78 -13.92 39.05
C ASN A 139 -5.38 -13.36 39.37
N HIS A 140 -4.34 -14.19 39.23
CA HIS A 140 -2.94 -13.82 39.48
C HIS A 140 -2.45 -12.59 38.70
N SER A 141 -1.51 -11.86 39.29
CA SER A 141 -0.97 -10.59 38.80
C SER A 141 0.11 -10.78 37.73
N PHE A 142 1.02 -11.75 37.92
CA PHE A 142 2.21 -11.94 37.09
C PHE A 142 2.03 -13.03 36.02
N PRO A 143 2.43 -12.78 34.75
CA PRO A 143 2.73 -11.48 34.17
C PRO A 143 1.45 -10.72 33.78
N SER A 144 1.54 -9.40 33.55
CA SER A 144 0.37 -8.61 33.15
C SER A 144 -0.18 -9.03 31.79
N GLY A 145 -1.44 -9.49 31.77
CA GLY A 145 -2.15 -9.92 30.56
C GLY A 145 -2.44 -8.78 29.58
N HIS A 146 -2.75 -7.59 30.12
CA HIS A 146 -2.97 -6.40 29.32
C HIS A 146 -1.65 -5.90 28.70
N ALA A 147 -0.56 -5.87 29.47
CA ALA A 147 0.74 -5.43 28.97
C ALA A 147 1.29 -6.38 27.89
N SER A 148 1.17 -7.70 28.10
CA SER A 148 1.60 -8.70 27.10
C SER A 148 0.78 -8.65 25.81
N SER A 149 -0.55 -8.53 25.92
CA SER A 149 -1.42 -8.39 24.74
C SER A 149 -1.19 -7.07 24.01
N ALA A 150 -0.97 -5.97 24.74
CA ALA A 150 -0.70 -4.66 24.14
C ALA A 150 0.66 -4.62 23.44
N ALA A 151 1.71 -5.20 24.05
CA ALA A 151 3.02 -5.32 23.43
C ALA A 151 2.95 -6.20 22.16
N ALA A 152 2.23 -7.31 22.21
CA ALA A 152 2.02 -8.20 21.06
C ALA A 152 1.28 -7.48 19.92
N PHE A 153 0.18 -6.78 20.23
CA PHE A 153 -0.59 -6.01 19.24
C PHE A 153 0.21 -4.86 18.64
N ALA A 154 0.92 -4.08 19.46
CA ALA A 154 1.81 -3.03 18.97
C ALA A 154 2.93 -3.60 18.09
N GLY A 155 3.48 -4.76 18.45
CA GLY A 155 4.45 -5.49 17.62
C GLY A 155 3.88 -5.89 16.26
N ILE A 156 2.63 -6.39 16.21
CA ILE A 156 1.92 -6.65 14.94
C ILE A 156 1.81 -5.36 14.12
N MET A 157 1.33 -4.27 14.73
CA MET A 157 1.16 -2.99 14.03
C MET A 157 2.47 -2.41 13.51
N VAL A 158 3.57 -2.55 14.26
CA VAL A 158 4.92 -2.18 13.82
C VAL A 158 5.33 -3.00 12.60
N VAL A 159 5.17 -4.32 12.63
CA VAL A 159 5.49 -5.19 11.49
C VAL A 159 4.65 -4.82 10.27
N LEU A 160 3.34 -4.60 10.43
CA LEU A 160 2.48 -4.19 9.33
C LEU A 160 2.86 -2.81 8.77
N ALA A 161 3.23 -1.85 9.63
CA ALA A 161 3.72 -0.54 9.21
C ALA A 161 5.01 -0.66 8.39
N LEU A 162 5.93 -1.54 8.80
CA LEU A 162 7.16 -1.83 8.07
C LEU A 162 6.90 -2.48 6.70
N LEU A 163 5.87 -3.33 6.60
CA LEU A 163 5.52 -4.05 5.36
C LEU A 163 4.77 -3.18 4.34
N PHE A 164 3.82 -2.36 4.80
CA PHE A 164 2.86 -1.70 3.90
C PHE A 164 3.07 -0.19 3.73
N ILE A 165 3.79 0.48 4.64
CA ILE A 165 4.01 1.94 4.55
C ILE A 165 5.37 2.22 3.90
N ARG A 166 5.32 2.78 2.69
CA ARG A 166 6.54 3.14 1.92
C ARG A 166 7.26 4.35 2.47
N ARG A 167 6.52 5.45 2.67
CA ARG A 167 7.11 6.74 3.04
C ARG A 167 7.72 6.64 4.43
N ALA A 168 9.03 6.87 4.54
CA ALA A 168 9.75 6.75 5.81
C ALA A 168 9.16 7.61 6.94
N ASN A 169 8.65 8.81 6.64
CA ASN A 169 8.03 9.68 7.63
C ASN A 169 6.73 9.11 8.19
N LEU A 170 5.81 8.68 7.32
CA LEU A 170 4.56 8.07 7.78
C LEU A 170 4.80 6.75 8.51
N ARG A 171 5.79 5.98 8.08
CA ARG A 171 6.19 4.74 8.77
C ARG A 171 6.72 5.03 10.16
N ARG A 172 7.60 6.02 10.31
CA ARG A 172 8.10 6.47 11.63
C ARG A 172 6.97 6.95 12.53
N VAL A 173 6.03 7.72 12.00
CA VAL A 173 4.84 8.17 12.73
C VAL A 173 3.98 6.97 13.15
N ALA A 174 3.68 6.04 12.24
CA ALA A 174 2.87 4.85 12.55
C ALA A 174 3.53 3.97 13.63
N VAL A 175 4.84 3.76 13.54
CA VAL A 175 5.62 3.04 14.56
C VAL A 175 5.60 3.79 15.89
N ALA A 176 5.81 5.11 15.88
CA ALA A 176 5.76 5.94 17.09
C ALA A 176 4.37 5.91 17.74
N VAL A 177 3.30 5.93 16.95
CA VAL A 177 1.92 5.82 17.43
C VAL A 177 1.68 4.44 18.05
N ALA A 178 2.12 3.34 17.41
CA ALA A 178 1.96 2.00 17.95
C ALA A 178 2.73 1.80 19.27
N VAL A 179 3.97 2.29 19.34
CA VAL A 179 4.79 2.24 20.56
C VAL A 179 4.22 3.14 21.64
N GLY A 180 3.82 4.37 21.30
CA GLY A 180 3.21 5.32 22.23
C GLY A 180 1.91 4.79 22.82
N TRP A 181 1.07 4.14 22.00
CA TRP A 181 -0.15 3.48 22.46
C TRP A 181 0.15 2.32 23.42
N TRP A 182 1.13 1.47 23.12
CA TRP A 182 1.53 0.40 24.04
C TRP A 182 2.02 0.94 25.39
N LEU A 183 2.86 1.98 25.38
CA LEU A 183 3.33 2.62 26.61
C LEU A 183 2.18 3.25 27.41
N LEU A 184 1.20 3.84 26.73
CA LEU A 184 -0.01 4.38 27.37
C LEU A 184 -0.82 3.28 28.08
N VAL A 185 -1.01 2.12 27.44
CA VAL A 185 -1.71 0.97 28.07
C VAL A 185 -0.92 0.42 29.26
N CYS A 186 0.42 0.42 29.20
CA CYS A 186 1.27 0.03 30.32
C CYS A 186 1.17 1.02 31.50
N ALA A 187 1.19 2.32 31.21
CA ALA A 187 1.05 3.38 32.20
C ALA A 187 -0.30 3.29 32.92
N ASP A 188 -1.38 3.11 32.17
CA ASP A 188 -2.74 2.89 32.68
C ASP A 188 -2.82 1.76 33.71
N ARG A 189 -2.10 0.65 33.50
CA ARG A 189 -2.06 -0.48 34.46
C ARG A 189 -1.35 -0.16 35.77
N ILE A 190 -0.38 0.73 35.75
CA ILE A 190 0.39 1.14 36.93
C ILE A 190 -0.36 2.24 37.69
N PHE A 191 -0.82 3.27 36.97
CA PHE A 191 -1.53 4.42 37.56
C PHE A 191 -2.89 4.05 38.17
N LEU A 192 -3.60 3.05 37.62
CA LEU A 192 -4.85 2.56 38.22
C LEU A 192 -4.62 1.47 39.30
N GLY A 193 -3.39 1.28 39.77
CA GLY A 193 -3.05 0.31 40.82
C GLY A 193 -3.29 -1.17 40.47
N ARG A 194 -3.56 -1.51 39.19
CA ARG A 194 -4.01 -2.85 38.78
C ARG A 194 -2.90 -3.91 38.82
N HIS A 195 -1.66 -3.49 38.64
CA HIS A 195 -0.49 -4.36 38.54
C HIS A 195 0.77 -3.67 39.06
N PHE A 196 1.72 -4.46 39.55
CA PHE A 196 3.05 -3.95 39.87
C PHE A 196 3.78 -3.52 38.57
N PRO A 197 4.63 -2.47 38.61
CA PRO A 197 5.49 -2.09 37.48
C PRO A 197 6.29 -3.27 36.92
N THR A 198 6.79 -4.16 37.77
CA THR A 198 7.50 -5.38 37.36
C THR A 198 6.63 -6.34 36.55
N ASP A 199 5.35 -6.52 36.91
CA ASP A 199 4.41 -7.36 36.15
C ASP A 199 4.15 -6.83 34.73
N VAL A 200 4.13 -5.49 34.59
CA VAL A 200 3.91 -4.78 33.33
C VAL A 200 5.13 -4.89 32.41
N ILE A 201 6.33 -4.73 32.97
CA ILE A 201 7.59 -4.95 32.24
C ILE A 201 7.69 -6.41 31.80
N ALA A 202 7.43 -7.37 32.70
CA ALA A 202 7.45 -8.79 32.38
C ALA A 202 6.42 -9.15 31.30
N GLY A 203 5.19 -8.65 31.41
CA GLY A 203 4.17 -8.83 30.37
C GLY A 203 4.64 -8.30 29.02
N SER A 204 5.25 -7.12 28.99
CA SER A 204 5.75 -6.52 27.76
C SER A 204 6.89 -7.32 27.12
N LEU A 205 7.84 -7.80 27.91
CA LEU A 205 8.94 -8.65 27.44
C LEU A 205 8.41 -9.96 26.86
N LEU A 206 7.40 -10.57 27.50
CA LEU A 206 6.74 -11.77 26.99
C LEU A 206 6.04 -11.50 25.64
N GLY A 207 5.28 -10.41 25.52
CA GLY A 207 4.63 -10.02 24.27
C GLY A 207 5.62 -9.79 23.13
N LEU A 208 6.71 -9.06 23.42
CA LEU A 208 7.80 -8.84 22.46
C LEU A 208 8.48 -10.15 22.03
N ALA A 209 8.77 -11.04 22.98
CA ALA A 209 9.36 -12.34 22.70
C ALA A 209 8.47 -13.17 21.76
N VAL A 210 7.15 -13.19 21.99
CA VAL A 210 6.20 -13.90 21.14
C VAL A 210 6.17 -13.33 19.72
N VAL A 211 6.17 -12.00 19.56
CA VAL A 211 6.25 -11.35 18.25
C VAL A 211 7.50 -11.78 17.50
N LEU A 212 8.66 -11.74 18.16
CA LEU A 212 9.95 -12.09 17.58
C LEU A 212 10.05 -13.59 17.22
N LEU A 213 9.54 -14.48 18.08
CA LEU A 213 9.45 -15.91 17.79
C LEU A 213 8.55 -16.17 16.58
N CYS A 214 7.36 -15.57 16.56
CA CYS A 214 6.45 -15.72 15.43
C CYS A 214 7.08 -15.19 14.13
N LEU A 215 7.82 -14.07 14.17
CA LEU A 215 8.55 -13.55 13.02
C LEU A 215 9.63 -14.51 12.51
N ALA A 216 10.28 -15.25 13.41
CA ALA A 216 11.32 -16.21 13.04
C ALA A 216 10.76 -17.44 12.29
N PHE A 217 9.54 -17.86 12.62
CA PHE A 217 8.90 -19.07 12.06
C PHE A 217 7.86 -18.78 10.98
N ILE A 218 7.19 -17.64 11.05
CA ILE A 218 6.15 -17.20 10.12
C ILE A 218 6.66 -15.95 9.41
N ASP A 219 6.99 -16.07 8.13
CA ASP A 219 7.33 -14.91 7.31
C ASP A 219 6.04 -14.18 6.90
N PRO A 220 5.75 -12.98 7.43
CA PRO A 220 4.53 -12.24 7.13
C PRO A 220 4.56 -11.63 5.73
N ARG A 221 5.70 -11.65 5.03
CA ARG A 221 5.82 -11.12 3.67
C ARG A 221 4.99 -11.96 2.69
N PRO A 222 4.44 -11.33 1.63
CA PRO A 222 3.86 -12.07 0.53
C PRO A 222 4.93 -13.03 -0.02
N ARG A 223 4.58 -14.31 -0.18
CA ARG A 223 5.49 -15.28 -0.80
C ARG A 223 5.60 -14.91 -2.28
N SER A 224 6.79 -14.55 -2.75
CA SER A 224 7.03 -14.56 -4.20
C SER A 224 6.91 -16.00 -4.69
N THR A 225 6.26 -16.19 -5.83
CA THR A 225 6.12 -17.47 -6.51
C THR A 225 7.47 -18.04 -6.92
N ALA A 226 8.53 -17.22 -6.99
CA ALA A 226 9.90 -17.63 -7.34
C ALA A 226 10.56 -18.55 -6.30
N ALA A 227 10.11 -18.54 -5.03
CA ALA A 227 10.74 -19.31 -3.95
C ALA A 227 10.46 -20.83 -3.98
N ASN A 228 9.78 -21.34 -5.02
CA ASN A 228 9.49 -22.76 -5.22
C ASN A 228 10.29 -23.39 -6.36
N VAL A 229 11.29 -22.71 -6.90
CA VAL A 229 12.18 -23.25 -7.94
C VAL A 229 13.45 -23.74 -7.27
N ASP A 230 13.78 -25.03 -7.42
CA ASP A 230 15.07 -25.58 -7.02
C ASP A 230 16.20 -24.76 -7.67
N PRO A 231 17.33 -24.50 -6.98
CA PRO A 231 18.43 -23.76 -7.57
C PRO A 231 18.91 -24.48 -8.83
N LEU A 232 18.84 -23.79 -9.97
CA LEU A 232 19.26 -24.35 -11.25
C LEU A 232 20.76 -24.68 -11.19
N PRO A 233 21.19 -25.83 -11.74
CA PRO A 233 22.59 -26.12 -11.95
C PRO A 233 23.19 -25.10 -12.92
N GLU A 234 24.35 -24.55 -12.55
CA GLU A 234 25.21 -23.63 -13.31
C GLU A 234 24.50 -22.54 -14.14
N VAL A 235 24.56 -21.30 -13.64
CA VAL A 235 24.16 -20.10 -14.36
C VAL A 235 25.09 -19.91 -15.56
N PHE A 236 24.67 -20.38 -16.73
CA PHE A 236 25.20 -19.89 -17.98
C PHE A 236 24.88 -18.40 -18.06
N THR A 237 25.89 -17.57 -18.35
CA THR A 237 25.70 -16.16 -18.70
C THR A 237 24.83 -16.11 -19.93
N SER A 238 23.52 -15.94 -19.74
CA SER A 238 22.60 -15.76 -20.85
C SER A 238 22.88 -14.38 -21.45
N GLN A 239 22.86 -14.28 -22.78
CA GLN A 239 23.00 -13.02 -23.51
C GLN A 239 21.81 -12.08 -23.30
N ARG A 240 20.89 -12.35 -22.35
CA ARG A 240 19.70 -11.55 -22.09
C ARG A 240 20.08 -10.18 -21.53
N ARG A 241 20.17 -9.21 -22.43
CA ARG A 241 20.50 -7.82 -22.16
C ARG A 241 19.33 -7.14 -21.48
N LEU A 242 19.61 -6.52 -20.34
CA LEU A 242 18.64 -5.79 -19.54
C LEU A 242 18.98 -4.30 -19.48
N ALA A 243 17.99 -3.45 -19.71
CA ALA A 243 18.08 -2.01 -19.46
C ALA A 243 17.05 -1.61 -18.41
N VAL A 244 17.38 -0.57 -17.63
CA VAL A 244 16.49 0.01 -16.62
C VAL A 244 16.39 1.50 -16.85
N ILE A 245 15.19 1.96 -17.14
CA ILE A 245 14.82 3.37 -17.15
C ILE A 245 14.32 3.72 -15.76
N LEU A 246 15.03 4.60 -15.06
CA LEU A 246 14.71 5.02 -13.71
C LEU A 246 14.39 6.50 -13.66
N ASN A 247 13.24 6.84 -13.11
CA ASN A 247 12.97 8.18 -12.63
C ASN A 247 13.58 8.36 -11.22
N PRO A 248 14.72 9.07 -11.08
CA PRO A 248 15.52 9.06 -9.86
C PRO A 248 14.79 9.72 -8.68
N ILE A 249 13.88 10.66 -8.93
CA ILE A 249 13.10 11.33 -7.87
C ILE A 249 11.96 10.47 -7.32
N LYS A 250 11.68 9.31 -7.93
CA LYS A 250 10.63 8.38 -7.48
C LYS A 250 11.15 7.28 -6.55
N VAL A 251 12.46 7.23 -6.31
CA VAL A 251 13.10 6.29 -5.38
C VAL A 251 13.83 7.06 -4.28
N GLU A 252 13.72 6.59 -3.02
CA GLU A 252 14.36 7.26 -1.88
C GLU A 252 15.89 7.16 -1.93
N ASP A 253 16.41 6.00 -2.35
CA ASP A 253 17.85 5.74 -2.50
C ASP A 253 18.10 4.97 -3.79
N VAL A 254 18.69 5.68 -4.76
CA VAL A 254 19.05 5.11 -6.07
C VAL A 254 20.09 4.00 -5.93
N GLY A 255 21.08 4.13 -5.04
CA GLY A 255 22.13 3.14 -4.85
C GLY A 255 21.60 1.82 -4.29
N GLN A 256 20.73 1.90 -3.27
CA GLN A 256 20.05 0.74 -2.73
C GLN A 256 19.14 0.09 -3.78
N PHE A 257 18.36 0.90 -4.51
CA PHE A 257 17.49 0.39 -5.56
C PHE A 257 18.27 -0.36 -6.64
N ARG A 258 19.36 0.23 -7.14
CA ARG A 258 20.25 -0.40 -8.12
C ARG A 258 20.82 -1.72 -7.60
N SER A 259 21.26 -1.76 -6.35
CA SER A 259 21.80 -2.98 -5.74
C SER A 259 20.76 -4.11 -5.71
N VAL A 260 19.51 -3.79 -5.37
CA VAL A 260 18.40 -4.77 -5.34
C VAL A 260 18.06 -5.26 -6.75
N VAL A 261 17.90 -4.36 -7.72
CA VAL A 261 17.57 -4.73 -9.10
C VAL A 261 18.71 -5.53 -9.73
N ASN A 262 19.96 -5.11 -9.56
CA ASN A 262 21.12 -5.84 -10.08
C ASN A 262 21.18 -7.27 -9.52
N ALA A 263 21.02 -7.44 -8.20
CA ALA A 263 21.06 -8.76 -7.58
C ALA A 263 19.94 -9.67 -8.11
N MET A 264 18.71 -9.15 -8.22
CA MET A 264 17.57 -9.91 -8.72
C MET A 264 17.68 -10.22 -10.22
N ALA A 265 18.23 -9.31 -11.02
CA ALA A 265 18.46 -9.50 -12.45
C ALA A 265 19.44 -10.66 -12.69
N VAL A 266 20.59 -10.63 -12.02
CA VAL A 266 21.62 -11.68 -12.13
C VAL A 266 21.08 -13.02 -11.63
N GLU A 267 20.37 -13.04 -10.51
CA GLU A 267 19.71 -14.26 -9.98
C GLU A 267 18.69 -14.84 -10.98
N SER A 268 18.02 -13.98 -11.74
CA SER A 268 17.04 -14.34 -12.76
C SER A 268 17.68 -14.62 -14.13
N GLY A 269 19.03 -14.64 -14.22
CA GLY A 269 19.78 -14.97 -15.44
C GLY A 269 19.90 -13.82 -16.46
N TRP A 270 19.58 -12.58 -16.09
CA TRP A 270 19.77 -11.39 -16.91
C TRP A 270 21.19 -10.82 -16.76
N SER A 271 21.63 -10.05 -17.75
CA SER A 271 22.87 -9.27 -17.65
C SER A 271 22.81 -8.26 -16.50
N GLU A 272 23.96 -7.74 -16.08
CA GLU A 272 23.97 -6.52 -15.27
C GLU A 272 23.16 -5.43 -16.01
N PRO A 273 22.20 -4.78 -15.33
CA PRO A 273 21.35 -3.81 -16.01
C PRO A 273 22.13 -2.58 -16.47
N ARG A 274 21.87 -2.15 -17.71
CA ARG A 274 22.26 -0.81 -18.17
C ARG A 274 21.29 0.22 -17.60
N TRP A 275 21.81 1.27 -16.99
CA TRP A 275 21.01 2.25 -16.25
C TRP A 275 20.85 3.53 -17.05
N HIS A 276 19.60 3.91 -17.29
CA HIS A 276 19.20 5.14 -17.94
C HIS A 276 18.33 5.95 -16.97
N PHE A 277 18.66 7.22 -16.75
CA PHE A 277 17.95 8.07 -15.79
C PHE A 277 17.13 9.13 -16.51
N THR A 278 15.88 9.33 -16.08
CA THR A 278 14.99 10.36 -16.64
C THR A 278 15.37 11.75 -16.16
N THR A 279 15.04 12.75 -16.97
CA THR A 279 15.11 14.16 -16.59
C THR A 279 13.71 14.76 -16.56
N ILE A 280 13.61 16.08 -16.32
CA ILE A 280 12.33 16.78 -16.37
C ILE A 280 11.89 16.97 -17.84
N GLU A 281 12.85 17.21 -18.72
CA GLU A 281 12.66 17.46 -20.14
C GLU A 281 12.39 16.18 -20.92
N ASP A 282 12.96 15.05 -20.47
CA ASP A 282 12.74 13.73 -21.04
C ASP A 282 12.32 12.74 -19.94
N PRO A 283 11.01 12.52 -19.78
CA PRO A 283 10.46 11.67 -18.73
C PRO A 283 10.64 10.17 -18.99
N GLY A 284 11.20 9.75 -20.14
CA GLY A 284 11.49 8.33 -20.42
C GLY A 284 11.67 7.95 -21.89
N GLY A 285 11.16 8.75 -22.84
CA GLY A 285 11.16 8.43 -24.28
C GLY A 285 12.58 8.27 -24.84
N GLY A 286 13.45 9.27 -24.69
CA GLY A 286 14.81 9.18 -25.23
C GLY A 286 15.69 8.15 -24.52
N MET A 287 15.28 7.65 -23.36
CA MET A 287 15.94 6.54 -22.66
C MET A 287 15.44 5.18 -23.15
N ALA A 288 14.18 5.09 -23.56
CA ALA A 288 13.62 3.94 -24.23
C ALA A 288 14.20 3.75 -25.64
N ASP A 289 14.29 4.82 -26.44
CA ASP A 289 14.95 4.80 -27.75
C ASP A 289 16.39 4.27 -27.64
N LYS A 290 17.18 4.83 -26.73
CA LYS A 290 18.56 4.36 -26.46
C LYS A 290 18.60 2.87 -26.11
N ALA A 291 17.73 2.42 -25.21
CA ALA A 291 17.68 1.02 -24.82
C ALA A 291 17.31 0.10 -25.99
N ALA A 292 16.42 0.54 -26.89
CA ALA A 292 16.04 -0.19 -28.09
C ALA A 292 17.18 -0.26 -29.10
N VAL A 293 17.85 0.86 -29.40
CA VAL A 293 19.00 0.94 -30.31
C VAL A 293 20.18 0.10 -29.82
N GLU A 294 20.38 -0.01 -28.50
CA GLU A 294 21.39 -0.87 -27.89
C GLU A 294 21.07 -2.38 -27.99
N GLY A 295 19.87 -2.73 -28.49
CA GLY A 295 19.40 -4.09 -28.73
C GLY A 295 19.00 -4.82 -27.45
N THR A 296 18.47 -4.11 -26.47
CA THR A 296 18.08 -4.73 -25.18
C THR A 296 16.96 -5.77 -25.38
N ASP A 297 16.99 -6.87 -24.62
CA ASP A 297 15.98 -7.94 -24.70
C ASP A 297 14.80 -7.73 -23.72
N LEU A 298 14.96 -6.86 -22.72
CA LEU A 298 13.93 -6.42 -21.76
C LEU A 298 14.27 -5.04 -21.19
N VAL A 299 13.29 -4.14 -21.16
CA VAL A 299 13.43 -2.83 -20.51
C VAL A 299 12.58 -2.78 -19.24
N LEU A 300 13.20 -2.54 -18.10
CA LEU A 300 12.48 -2.23 -16.86
C LEU A 300 12.23 -0.73 -16.77
N VAL A 301 11.00 -0.32 -16.49
CA VAL A 301 10.64 1.09 -16.33
C VAL A 301 10.19 1.33 -14.89
N CYS A 302 11.01 2.07 -14.13
CA CYS A 302 10.74 2.47 -12.76
C CYS A 302 10.35 3.94 -12.70
N GLY A 303 9.06 4.21 -12.52
CA GLY A 303 8.55 5.58 -12.56
C GLY A 303 7.07 5.71 -12.18
N GLY A 304 6.53 6.90 -12.38
CA GLY A 304 5.09 7.15 -12.33
C GLY A 304 4.43 6.99 -13.69
N ASP A 305 3.14 7.30 -13.76
CA ASP A 305 2.30 7.09 -14.96
C ASP A 305 2.90 7.76 -16.21
N GLY A 306 3.35 9.01 -16.13
CA GLY A 306 4.00 9.69 -17.26
C GLY A 306 5.30 9.02 -17.74
N THR A 307 6.20 8.63 -16.84
CA THR A 307 7.44 7.91 -17.21
C THR A 307 7.13 6.57 -17.87
N VAL A 308 6.15 5.84 -17.32
CA VAL A 308 5.69 4.58 -17.92
C VAL A 308 5.07 4.83 -19.29
N ARG A 309 4.27 5.89 -19.44
CA ARG A 309 3.62 6.26 -20.70
C ARG A 309 4.63 6.46 -21.82
N GLU A 310 5.54 7.40 -21.63
CA GLU A 310 6.51 7.78 -22.67
C GLU A 310 7.47 6.62 -23.00
N ALA A 311 7.97 5.90 -21.99
CA ALA A 311 8.88 4.78 -22.23
C ALA A 311 8.20 3.60 -22.94
N CYS A 312 6.96 3.27 -22.58
CA CYS A 312 6.24 2.17 -23.21
C CYS A 312 5.88 2.49 -24.65
N ALA A 313 5.42 3.71 -24.91
CA ALA A 313 5.06 4.09 -26.27
C ALA A 313 6.25 4.09 -27.23
N GLU A 314 7.40 4.58 -26.79
CA GLU A 314 8.63 4.51 -27.58
C GLU A 314 9.02 3.05 -27.88
N LEU A 315 8.80 2.13 -26.94
CA LEU A 315 9.08 0.70 -27.13
C LEU A 315 7.97 -0.04 -27.89
N ALA A 316 6.83 0.60 -28.16
CA ALA A 316 5.70 -0.04 -28.80
C ALA A 316 6.04 -0.41 -30.25
N GLY A 317 5.86 -1.69 -30.60
CA GLY A 317 6.21 -2.23 -31.92
C GLY A 317 7.68 -2.62 -32.11
N THR A 318 8.55 -2.36 -31.13
CA THR A 318 9.95 -2.84 -31.18
C THR A 318 10.09 -4.34 -30.94
N GLY A 319 9.07 -4.95 -30.33
CA GLY A 319 9.12 -6.34 -29.85
C GLY A 319 9.89 -6.52 -28.55
N ILE A 320 10.39 -5.43 -27.95
CA ILE A 320 11.07 -5.47 -26.66
C ILE A 320 10.02 -5.40 -25.54
N PRO A 321 9.93 -6.41 -24.66
CA PRO A 321 9.00 -6.39 -23.54
C PRO A 321 9.39 -5.33 -22.51
N VAL A 322 8.36 -4.75 -21.87
CA VAL A 322 8.50 -3.75 -20.81
C VAL A 322 8.13 -4.34 -19.45
N GLY A 323 9.04 -4.26 -18.49
CA GLY A 323 8.79 -4.60 -17.10
C GLY A 323 8.49 -3.36 -16.24
N ILE A 324 7.26 -3.19 -15.78
CA ILE A 324 6.87 -1.99 -15.03
C ILE A 324 7.18 -2.15 -13.54
N ILE A 325 7.92 -1.20 -12.98
CA ILE A 325 8.18 -1.05 -11.54
C ILE A 325 7.44 0.20 -11.04
N PRO A 326 6.26 0.05 -10.41
CA PRO A 326 5.37 1.16 -10.08
C PRO A 326 5.93 2.00 -8.92
N ALA A 327 6.40 3.21 -9.23
CA ALA A 327 6.96 4.17 -8.27
C ALA A 327 6.16 5.49 -8.18
N GLY A 328 5.07 5.62 -8.95
CA GLY A 328 4.16 6.78 -8.92
C GLY A 328 3.06 6.69 -7.86
N THR A 329 2.23 7.73 -7.79
CA THR A 329 1.04 7.77 -6.92
C THR A 329 -0.13 6.99 -7.53
N GLY A 330 -0.39 7.17 -8.83
CA GLY A 330 -1.47 6.51 -9.56
C GLY A 330 -1.13 5.06 -9.90
N ASN A 331 -0.09 4.86 -10.72
CA ASN A 331 0.31 3.56 -11.28
C ASN A 331 -0.87 2.87 -11.99
N LEU A 332 -1.62 3.63 -12.78
CA LEU A 332 -2.87 3.23 -13.40
C LEU A 332 -2.71 1.99 -14.27
N LEU A 333 -1.72 1.99 -15.17
CA LEU A 333 -1.43 0.84 -16.05
C LEU A 333 -1.03 -0.39 -15.23
N ALA A 334 -0.08 -0.23 -14.30
CA ALA A 334 0.39 -1.33 -13.45
C ALA A 334 -0.75 -1.98 -12.65
N ARG A 335 -1.69 -1.19 -12.13
CA ARG A 335 -2.86 -1.70 -11.40
C ARG A 335 -3.81 -2.49 -12.30
N ASN A 336 -4.10 -1.99 -13.50
CA ASN A 336 -4.97 -2.68 -14.45
C ASN A 336 -4.34 -4.00 -14.94
N LEU A 337 -3.00 -4.05 -15.03
CA LEU A 337 -2.24 -5.26 -15.35
C LEU A 337 -2.03 -6.22 -14.16
N GLY A 338 -2.55 -5.88 -12.97
CA GLY A 338 -2.37 -6.70 -11.77
C GLY A 338 -0.94 -6.73 -11.22
N ILE A 339 -0.07 -5.83 -11.67
CA ILE A 339 1.32 -5.75 -11.21
C ILE A 339 1.35 -5.37 -9.73
N PRO A 340 2.05 -6.15 -8.88
CA PRO A 340 2.17 -5.86 -7.46
C PRO A 340 2.78 -4.48 -7.26
N LEU A 341 2.23 -3.70 -6.33
CA LEU A 341 2.84 -2.41 -6.04
C LEU A 341 4.16 -2.61 -5.30
N TYR A 342 4.28 -3.63 -4.42
CA TYR A 342 5.46 -3.83 -3.58
C TYR A 342 6.73 -4.02 -4.43
N LEU A 343 7.75 -3.20 -4.17
CA LEU A 343 8.90 -3.01 -5.04
C LEU A 343 9.57 -4.32 -5.47
N ARG A 344 9.93 -5.18 -4.51
CA ARG A 344 10.58 -6.46 -4.82
C ARG A 344 9.67 -7.41 -5.60
N SER A 345 8.37 -7.42 -5.33
CA SER A 345 7.41 -8.22 -6.11
C SER A 345 7.20 -7.65 -7.51
N ALA A 346 7.24 -6.33 -7.67
CA ALA A 346 7.18 -5.70 -8.98
C ALA A 346 8.42 -6.02 -9.81
N ILE A 347 9.62 -5.93 -9.22
CA ILE A 347 10.89 -6.30 -9.88
C ILE A 347 10.85 -7.77 -10.30
N ASP A 348 10.35 -8.66 -9.44
CA ASP A 348 10.19 -10.08 -9.77
C ASP A 348 9.25 -10.30 -10.97
N VAL A 349 8.07 -9.66 -10.98
CA VAL A 349 7.15 -9.71 -12.14
C VAL A 349 7.81 -9.10 -13.39
N ALA A 350 8.52 -7.99 -13.23
CA ALA A 350 9.15 -7.29 -14.33
C ALA A 350 10.29 -8.11 -14.97
N LEU A 351 11.00 -8.95 -14.20
CA LEU A 351 12.07 -9.82 -14.68
C LEU A 351 11.58 -11.20 -15.16
N ASN A 352 10.58 -11.77 -14.48
CA ASN A 352 10.21 -13.20 -14.58
C ASN A 352 8.76 -13.44 -15.03
N GLY A 353 7.98 -12.38 -15.19
CA GLY A 353 6.59 -12.41 -15.64
C GLY A 353 6.41 -12.92 -17.07
N GLN A 354 5.17 -13.16 -17.44
CA GLN A 354 4.81 -13.54 -18.82
C GLN A 354 4.61 -12.29 -19.68
N ASP A 355 4.91 -12.40 -20.97
CA ASP A 355 4.68 -11.31 -21.91
C ASP A 355 3.21 -11.30 -22.32
N ARG A 356 2.58 -10.13 -22.21
CA ARG A 356 1.25 -9.87 -22.74
C ARG A 356 1.34 -8.73 -23.75
N ALA A 357 0.84 -8.97 -24.95
CA ALA A 357 0.62 -7.90 -25.93
C ALA A 357 -0.59 -7.10 -25.50
N ILE A 358 -0.43 -5.78 -25.38
CA ILE A 358 -1.49 -4.86 -24.99
C ILE A 358 -1.61 -3.74 -26.01
N ASP A 359 -2.79 -3.15 -26.02
CA ASP A 359 -3.18 -2.09 -26.92
C ASP A 359 -2.56 -0.76 -26.48
N LEU A 360 -2.09 0.01 -27.47
CA LEU A 360 -1.69 1.40 -27.34
C LEU A 360 -2.70 2.25 -28.10
N VAL A 361 -3.03 3.44 -27.60
CA VAL A 361 -3.98 4.31 -28.29
C VAL A 361 -3.27 5.55 -28.80
N ASP A 362 -3.23 5.72 -30.12
CA ASP A 362 -2.72 6.92 -30.77
C ASP A 362 -3.74 8.04 -30.65
N VAL A 363 -3.27 9.25 -30.37
CA VAL A 363 -4.11 10.43 -30.14
C VAL A 363 -3.64 11.58 -31.00
N SER A 364 -4.60 12.20 -31.68
CA SER A 364 -4.41 13.48 -32.39
C SER A 364 -5.59 14.42 -32.10
N GLY A 365 -5.40 15.71 -32.38
CA GLY A 365 -6.44 16.71 -32.16
C GLY A 365 -5.93 18.14 -32.39
N ASP A 366 -6.80 19.11 -32.19
CA ASP A 366 -6.46 20.51 -32.36
C ASP A 366 -5.46 20.98 -31.30
N GLY A 367 -4.35 21.58 -31.75
CA GLY A 367 -3.31 22.10 -30.88
C GLY A 367 -2.53 21.03 -30.11
N LEU A 368 -2.61 19.75 -30.51
CA LEU A 368 -1.87 18.64 -29.93
C LEU A 368 -0.81 18.15 -30.91
N ALA A 369 0.39 17.87 -30.41
CA ALA A 369 1.33 17.01 -31.11
C ALA A 369 0.81 15.57 -31.07
N ASP A 370 1.27 14.74 -32.01
CA ASP A 370 0.99 13.30 -31.99
C ASP A 370 1.43 12.73 -30.64
N THR A 371 0.51 12.04 -29.99
CA THR A 371 0.71 11.50 -28.64
C THR A 371 -0.13 10.24 -28.48
N HIS A 372 -0.19 9.72 -27.26
CA HIS A 372 -0.78 8.42 -26.98
C HIS A 372 -1.28 8.32 -25.54
N PHE A 373 -2.10 7.31 -25.29
CA PHE A 373 -2.40 6.86 -23.94
C PHE A 373 -2.49 5.33 -23.88
N MET A 374 -2.40 4.78 -22.68
CA MET A 374 -2.58 3.33 -22.46
C MET A 374 -3.73 3.00 -21.51
N VAL A 375 -4.20 3.98 -20.73
CA VAL A 375 -5.26 3.78 -19.75
C VAL A 375 -6.54 4.43 -20.24
N MET A 376 -6.55 5.76 -20.38
CA MET A 376 -7.74 6.49 -20.83
C MET A 376 -7.49 7.94 -21.23
N ALA A 377 -8.36 8.45 -22.08
CA ALA A 377 -8.53 9.85 -22.38
C ALA A 377 -9.86 10.39 -21.84
N GLY A 378 -9.92 11.70 -21.60
CA GLY A 378 -11.15 12.37 -21.21
C GLY A 378 -11.29 13.75 -21.85
N MET A 379 -12.53 14.12 -22.21
CA MET A 379 -12.90 15.46 -22.64
C MET A 379 -14.07 15.97 -21.80
N GLY A 380 -13.96 17.21 -21.31
CA GLY A 380 -14.90 17.78 -20.33
C GLY A 380 -14.60 17.34 -18.90
N PHE A 381 -13.38 16.84 -18.68
CA PHE A 381 -12.80 16.54 -17.38
C PHE A 381 -11.49 17.28 -17.27
N ASP A 382 -11.38 18.18 -16.29
CA ASP A 382 -10.17 18.93 -16.06
C ASP A 382 -9.39 18.32 -14.89
N ALA A 383 -8.26 17.68 -15.22
CA ALA A 383 -7.32 17.16 -14.24
C ALA A 383 -6.62 18.29 -13.45
N ALA A 384 -6.45 19.49 -14.04
CA ALA A 384 -5.81 20.64 -13.39
C ALA A 384 -6.74 21.30 -12.35
N LEU A 385 -8.06 21.11 -12.45
CA LEU A 385 -9.01 21.48 -11.39
C LEU A 385 -8.78 20.69 -10.08
N MET A 386 -7.96 19.64 -10.09
CA MET A 386 -7.46 18.96 -8.88
C MET A 386 -6.33 19.73 -8.18
N GLU A 387 -5.54 20.53 -8.89
CA GLU A 387 -4.43 21.31 -8.31
C GLU A 387 -4.91 22.56 -7.57
N GLY A 388 -6.13 23.04 -7.86
CA GLY A 388 -6.72 24.25 -7.27
C GLY A 388 -7.60 24.03 -6.03
N VAL A 389 -7.77 22.81 -5.52
CA VAL A 389 -8.51 22.60 -4.27
C VAL A 389 -7.61 22.95 -3.09
N ASN A 390 -7.76 24.18 -2.59
CA ASN A 390 -7.11 24.76 -1.40
C ASN A 390 -6.48 23.71 -0.46
N GLU A 391 -5.15 23.83 -0.27
CA GLU A 391 -4.41 23.05 0.73
C GLU A 391 -5.00 23.17 2.14
N ASP A 392 -5.73 24.26 2.42
CA ASP A 392 -6.42 24.54 3.69
C ASP A 392 -7.64 23.66 3.98
N PHE A 393 -8.23 23.01 2.96
CA PHE A 393 -9.40 22.14 3.16
C PHE A 393 -9.04 20.67 3.45
N LYS A 394 -7.74 20.31 3.46
CA LYS A 394 -7.26 18.96 3.76
C LYS A 394 -7.23 18.63 5.26
N ALA A 395 -7.30 19.62 6.14
CA ALA A 395 -7.00 19.43 7.56
C ALA A 395 -8.20 19.04 8.45
N LYS A 396 -9.46 19.15 8.00
CA LYS A 396 -10.61 19.06 8.93
C LYS A 396 -11.73 18.07 8.61
N ILE A 397 -11.82 17.50 7.42
CA ILE A 397 -12.86 16.49 7.11
C ILE A 397 -12.25 15.42 6.18
N GLY A 398 -12.23 14.17 6.64
CA GLY A 398 -11.54 13.03 6.02
C GLY A 398 -12.04 12.61 4.63
N TRP A 399 -11.71 11.38 4.22
CA TRP A 399 -11.90 10.73 2.90
C TRP A 399 -13.10 11.17 2.03
N ILE A 400 -14.22 11.58 2.64
CA ILE A 400 -15.39 12.17 1.99
C ILE A 400 -15.03 13.44 1.19
N ALA A 401 -14.13 14.30 1.68
CA ALA A 401 -13.70 15.49 0.96
C ALA A 401 -12.95 15.16 -0.35
N TYR A 402 -12.15 14.08 -0.37
CA TYR A 402 -11.48 13.60 -1.58
C TYR A 402 -12.49 13.10 -2.63
N VAL A 403 -13.50 12.35 -2.18
CA VAL A 403 -14.60 11.90 -3.04
C VAL A 403 -15.45 13.07 -3.55
N ILE A 404 -15.76 14.05 -2.69
CA ILE A 404 -16.50 15.26 -3.06
C ILE A 404 -15.69 16.13 -4.05
N SER A 405 -14.38 16.26 -3.86
CA SER A 405 -13.50 16.99 -4.81
C SER A 405 -13.40 16.27 -6.16
N GLY A 406 -13.29 14.94 -6.16
CA GLY A 406 -13.37 14.10 -7.37
C GLY A 406 -14.69 14.25 -8.12
N LEU A 407 -15.81 14.35 -7.40
CA LEU A 407 -17.13 14.60 -7.97
C LEU A 407 -17.32 16.04 -8.46
N ARG A 408 -16.60 17.01 -7.88
CA ARG A 408 -16.70 18.43 -8.24
C ARG A 408 -15.94 18.74 -9.53
N SER A 409 -14.80 18.09 -9.79
CA SER A 409 -14.07 18.24 -11.06
C SER A 409 -14.86 17.74 -12.27
N LEU A 410 -15.81 16.83 -12.03
CA LEU A 410 -16.77 16.35 -13.04
C LEU A 410 -17.93 17.32 -13.28
N MET A 411 -17.97 18.48 -12.60
CA MET A 411 -19.01 19.50 -12.78
C MET A 411 -18.65 20.57 -13.83
N PHE A 412 -17.97 20.20 -14.92
CA PHE A 412 -17.85 21.08 -16.09
C PHE A 412 -19.25 21.42 -16.66
N PRO A 413 -19.45 22.61 -17.25
CA PRO A 413 -20.69 22.93 -17.95
C PRO A 413 -21.00 21.88 -19.02
N ALA A 414 -22.28 21.55 -19.21
CA ALA A 414 -22.65 20.60 -20.26
C ALA A 414 -22.38 21.22 -21.65
N VAL A 415 -21.52 20.58 -22.42
CA VAL A 415 -21.14 20.96 -23.79
C VAL A 415 -21.85 20.04 -24.78
N LYS A 416 -22.07 20.52 -26.00
CA LYS A 416 -22.55 19.69 -27.11
C LYS A 416 -21.33 18.99 -27.72
N PHE A 417 -21.36 17.67 -27.74
CA PHE A 417 -20.36 16.82 -28.35
C PHE A 417 -20.93 16.10 -29.56
N GLU A 418 -20.13 15.96 -30.60
CA GLU A 418 -20.33 15.01 -31.68
C GLU A 418 -19.34 13.87 -31.47
N VAL A 419 -19.84 12.64 -31.40
CA VAL A 419 -19.07 11.43 -31.16
C VAL A 419 -19.26 10.49 -32.33
N GLN A 420 -18.18 10.18 -33.01
CA GLN A 420 -18.12 9.21 -34.09
C GLN A 420 -17.29 8.01 -33.64
N ILE A 421 -17.78 6.81 -33.92
CA ILE A 421 -17.12 5.56 -33.57
C ILE A 421 -16.97 4.77 -34.86
N ASP A 422 -15.74 4.35 -35.16
CA ASP A 422 -15.37 3.68 -36.39
C ASP A 422 -15.89 4.41 -37.64
N ASP A 423 -16.61 3.70 -38.51
CA ASP A 423 -17.20 4.24 -39.74
C ASP A 423 -18.70 4.58 -39.58
N ASP A 424 -19.22 4.59 -38.36
CA ASP A 424 -20.62 4.96 -38.09
C ASP A 424 -20.85 6.47 -38.30
N ASP A 425 -22.12 6.83 -38.51
CA ASP A 425 -22.54 8.24 -38.57
C ASP A 425 -22.30 8.95 -37.21
N PRO A 426 -21.79 10.20 -37.20
CA PRO A 426 -21.57 10.93 -35.96
C PRO A 426 -22.86 11.14 -35.15
N THR A 427 -22.81 10.81 -33.86
CA THR A 427 -23.93 10.99 -32.93
C THR A 427 -23.75 12.24 -32.07
N THR A 428 -24.81 13.01 -31.87
CA THR A 428 -24.77 14.24 -31.08
C THR A 428 -25.24 14.00 -29.65
N HIS A 429 -24.42 14.42 -28.68
CA HIS A 429 -24.67 14.25 -27.26
C HIS A 429 -24.53 15.58 -26.52
N ARG A 430 -25.40 15.82 -25.53
CA ARG A 430 -25.19 16.89 -24.55
C ARG A 430 -24.70 16.27 -23.25
N ALA A 431 -23.41 16.38 -22.99
CA ALA A 431 -22.74 15.70 -21.89
C ALA A 431 -21.88 16.67 -21.09
N ARG A 432 -21.49 16.27 -19.87
CA ARG A 432 -20.49 17.02 -19.09
C ARG A 432 -19.09 16.49 -19.34
N THR A 433 -18.98 15.16 -19.43
CA THR A 433 -17.71 14.48 -19.60
C THR A 433 -17.91 13.28 -20.51
N ILE A 434 -16.96 13.07 -21.41
CA ILE A 434 -16.78 11.84 -22.16
C ILE A 434 -15.45 11.24 -21.74
N VAL A 435 -15.45 9.95 -21.41
CA VAL A 435 -14.23 9.19 -21.13
C VAL A 435 -14.11 8.08 -22.16
N VAL A 436 -12.92 7.92 -22.70
CA VAL A 436 -12.56 6.83 -23.61
C VAL A 436 -11.44 6.05 -22.94
N GLY A 437 -11.65 4.76 -22.68
CA GLY A 437 -10.69 3.93 -21.96
C GLY A 437 -10.26 2.72 -22.76
N ASN A 438 -8.99 2.38 -22.59
CA ASN A 438 -8.39 1.10 -22.98
C ASN A 438 -8.38 0.11 -21.81
N VAL A 439 -8.63 0.59 -20.58
CA VAL A 439 -8.72 -0.26 -19.39
C VAL A 439 -9.90 0.12 -18.50
N GLY A 440 -10.32 -0.86 -17.70
CA GLY A 440 -11.58 -0.74 -16.96
C GLY A 440 -11.56 0.02 -15.65
N TYR A 441 -10.40 0.16 -15.00
CA TYR A 441 -10.30 0.62 -13.63
C TYR A 441 -9.52 1.94 -13.49
N LEU A 442 -10.11 2.87 -12.73
CA LEU A 442 -9.48 4.10 -12.27
C LEU A 442 -8.65 3.87 -10.99
N GLN A 443 -8.01 4.95 -10.50
CA GLN A 443 -7.41 4.98 -9.17
C GLN A 443 -8.40 4.53 -8.08
N ALA A 444 -7.87 3.96 -7.00
CA ALA A 444 -8.64 3.33 -5.91
C ALA A 444 -9.49 2.10 -6.30
N GLY A 445 -9.34 1.57 -7.52
CA GLY A 445 -10.03 0.35 -7.96
C GLY A 445 -11.48 0.57 -8.36
N MET A 446 -11.84 1.79 -8.76
CA MET A 446 -13.18 2.14 -9.23
C MET A 446 -13.39 1.61 -10.66
N PRO A 447 -14.33 0.67 -10.89
CA PRO A 447 -14.56 0.07 -12.20
C PRO A 447 -15.42 0.99 -13.08
N LEU A 448 -14.81 1.92 -13.80
CA LEU A 448 -15.53 2.86 -14.67
C LEU A 448 -16.07 2.16 -15.93
N LEU A 449 -15.22 1.33 -16.54
CA LEU A 449 -15.48 0.59 -17.78
C LEU A 449 -15.28 -0.91 -17.50
N PRO A 450 -16.22 -1.56 -16.77
CA PRO A 450 -16.03 -2.92 -16.27
C PRO A 450 -15.82 -3.98 -17.36
N ASP A 451 -16.22 -3.67 -18.59
CA ASP A 451 -16.16 -4.56 -19.74
C ASP A 451 -14.91 -4.36 -20.60
N ALA A 452 -14.11 -3.30 -20.33
CA ALA A 452 -12.91 -2.98 -21.10
C ALA A 452 -11.81 -4.02 -20.90
N SER A 453 -11.28 -4.54 -22.02
CA SER A 453 -10.05 -5.33 -22.07
C SER A 453 -8.90 -4.50 -22.61
N ILE A 454 -7.68 -4.82 -22.20
CA ILE A 454 -6.47 -4.08 -22.58
C ILE A 454 -5.82 -4.59 -23.87
N ASP A 455 -6.43 -5.59 -24.50
CA ASP A 455 -5.84 -6.41 -25.57
C ASP A 455 -6.92 -7.02 -26.48
N ASP A 456 -8.03 -6.31 -26.70
CA ASP A 456 -9.11 -6.74 -27.59
C ASP A 456 -9.22 -5.87 -28.87
N GLY A 457 -8.41 -4.82 -28.97
CA GLY A 457 -8.39 -3.90 -30.11
C GLY A 457 -9.52 -2.89 -30.09
N LEU A 458 -10.26 -2.75 -28.98
CA LEU A 458 -11.41 -1.87 -28.85
C LEU A 458 -11.20 -0.83 -27.75
N LEU A 459 -11.75 0.36 -27.97
CA LEU A 459 -11.84 1.42 -26.97
C LEU A 459 -13.25 1.48 -26.41
N ASP A 460 -13.35 1.58 -25.09
CA ASP A 460 -14.62 1.75 -24.38
C ASP A 460 -14.94 3.23 -24.18
N VAL A 461 -16.04 3.70 -24.76
CA VAL A 461 -16.52 5.06 -24.64
C VAL A 461 -17.65 5.11 -23.63
N VAL A 462 -17.54 6.00 -22.64
CA VAL A 462 -18.61 6.32 -21.71
C VAL A 462 -18.94 7.81 -21.74
N ILE A 463 -20.21 8.11 -21.99
CA ILE A 463 -20.74 9.48 -22.01
C ILE A 463 -21.57 9.69 -20.74
N LEU A 464 -21.20 10.70 -19.95
CA LEU A 464 -21.82 10.98 -18.66
C LEU A 464 -22.77 12.18 -18.76
N HIS A 465 -24.06 11.94 -18.45
CA HIS A 465 -25.15 12.93 -18.54
C HIS A 465 -25.76 13.40 -17.19
N PRO A 466 -25.03 13.62 -16.08
CA PRO A 466 -25.67 14.02 -14.84
C PRO A 466 -26.22 15.45 -14.91
N LYS A 467 -27.55 15.59 -14.84
CA LYS A 467 -28.26 16.89 -14.89
C LYS A 467 -28.00 17.73 -13.63
N ARG A 468 -27.77 17.12 -12.46
CA ARG A 468 -27.59 17.79 -11.14
C ARG A 468 -26.49 17.09 -10.30
N PHE A 469 -25.93 17.79 -9.31
CA PHE A 469 -24.90 17.24 -8.41
C PHE A 469 -25.37 15.95 -7.70
N LEU A 470 -26.61 15.92 -7.22
CA LEU A 470 -27.19 14.73 -6.56
C LEU A 470 -27.37 13.53 -7.50
N SER A 471 -27.43 13.75 -8.82
CA SER A 471 -27.52 12.67 -9.81
C SER A 471 -26.22 11.85 -9.95
N TRP A 472 -25.12 12.31 -9.32
CA TRP A 472 -23.87 11.57 -9.26
C TRP A 472 -23.88 10.43 -8.25
N ILE A 473 -24.71 10.49 -7.20
CA ILE A 473 -24.76 9.43 -6.17
C ILE A 473 -25.27 8.11 -6.78
N PRO A 474 -26.39 8.07 -7.52
CA PRO A 474 -26.83 6.86 -8.22
C PRO A 474 -25.79 6.36 -9.24
N LEU A 475 -25.12 7.27 -9.95
CA LEU A 475 -24.07 6.95 -10.90
C LEU A 475 -22.88 6.27 -10.22
N ALA A 476 -22.40 6.81 -9.10
CA ALA A 476 -21.31 6.23 -8.31
C ALA A 476 -21.68 4.85 -7.74
N VAL A 477 -22.89 4.70 -7.20
CA VAL A 477 -23.41 3.39 -6.74
C VAL A 477 -23.46 2.38 -7.88
N ARG A 478 -23.88 2.81 -9.08
CA ARG A 478 -24.01 1.94 -10.26
C ARG A 478 -22.65 1.51 -10.81
N VAL A 479 -21.70 2.44 -10.92
CA VAL A 479 -20.30 2.17 -11.25
C VAL A 479 -19.72 1.15 -10.26
N LEU A 480 -19.89 1.37 -8.95
CA LEU A 480 -19.42 0.43 -7.92
C LEU A 480 -20.11 -0.94 -7.98
N SER A 481 -21.38 -0.99 -8.38
CA SER A 481 -22.14 -2.24 -8.56
C SER A 481 -21.79 -3.01 -9.86
N LYS A 482 -20.89 -2.47 -10.69
CA LYS A 482 -20.50 -3.04 -12.00
C LYS A 482 -21.66 -3.28 -12.97
N GLY A 483 -22.71 -2.47 -12.90
CA GLY A 483 -23.87 -2.62 -13.78
C GLY A 483 -23.52 -2.33 -15.25
N ALA A 484 -23.63 -3.34 -16.13
CA ALA A 484 -23.27 -3.24 -17.55
C ALA A 484 -24.32 -2.55 -18.46
N LYS A 485 -25.50 -2.21 -17.94
CA LYS A 485 -26.63 -1.70 -18.76
C LYS A 485 -26.53 -0.20 -19.04
N SER A 486 -26.63 0.18 -20.32
CA SER A 486 -26.90 1.54 -20.80
C SER A 486 -28.27 2.05 -20.31
N ASP A 487 -28.38 3.36 -20.04
CA ASP A 487 -29.59 4.01 -19.51
C ASP A 487 -29.51 5.54 -19.72
N GLU A 488 -30.53 6.31 -19.30
CA GLU A 488 -30.61 7.78 -19.46
C GLU A 488 -29.40 8.57 -18.91
N LEU A 489 -28.60 7.98 -18.01
CA LEU A 489 -27.47 8.64 -17.35
C LEU A 489 -26.10 8.25 -17.94
N ILE A 490 -26.02 7.11 -18.65
CA ILE A 490 -24.77 6.52 -19.13
C ILE A 490 -25.01 5.90 -20.52
N HIS A 491 -24.40 6.48 -21.54
CA HIS A 491 -24.26 5.84 -22.84
C HIS A 491 -22.89 5.14 -22.90
N ARG A 492 -22.89 3.87 -23.35
CA ARG A 492 -21.68 3.06 -23.53
C ARG A 492 -21.64 2.54 -24.95
N SER A 493 -20.46 2.56 -25.53
CA SER A 493 -20.19 2.11 -26.89
C SER A 493 -18.73 1.72 -27.01
N THR A 494 -18.41 0.83 -27.93
CA THR A 494 -17.05 0.34 -28.19
C THR A 494 -16.71 0.51 -29.66
N GLY A 495 -15.42 0.70 -29.97
CA GLY A 495 -14.92 0.74 -31.35
C GLY A 495 -13.40 0.94 -31.40
N ALA A 496 -12.79 0.69 -32.55
CA ALA A 496 -11.34 0.80 -32.71
C ALA A 496 -10.88 2.25 -32.92
N ARG A 497 -11.73 3.09 -33.53
CA ARG A 497 -11.49 4.52 -33.77
C ARG A 497 -12.60 5.34 -33.13
N VAL A 498 -12.22 6.38 -32.37
CA VAL A 498 -13.17 7.27 -31.70
C VAL A 498 -12.78 8.72 -31.98
N VAL A 499 -13.71 9.48 -32.54
CA VAL A 499 -13.56 10.93 -32.77
C VAL A 499 -14.58 11.68 -31.93
N ILE A 500 -14.10 12.61 -31.10
CA ILE A 500 -14.92 13.49 -30.27
C ILE A 500 -14.69 14.92 -30.70
N ARG A 501 -15.78 15.63 -31.04
CA ARG A 501 -15.77 17.07 -31.32
C ARG A 501 -16.66 17.83 -30.36
N ALA A 502 -16.12 18.81 -29.66
CA ALA A 502 -16.84 19.71 -28.77
C ALA A 502 -17.24 21.00 -29.49
N SER A 503 -18.41 21.54 -29.14
CA SER A 503 -18.88 22.83 -29.69
C SER A 503 -18.12 24.06 -29.17
N ALA A 504 -17.27 23.89 -28.14
CA ALA A 504 -16.47 24.94 -27.51
C ALA A 504 -15.17 24.35 -26.95
N ASP A 505 -14.18 25.20 -26.67
CA ASP A 505 -12.91 24.79 -26.08
C ASP A 505 -13.18 24.10 -24.74
N THR A 506 -12.78 22.84 -24.66
CA THR A 506 -13.11 21.95 -23.56
C THR A 506 -11.83 21.32 -23.01
N PRO A 507 -11.65 21.23 -21.69
CA PRO A 507 -10.50 20.56 -21.09
C PRO A 507 -10.36 19.11 -21.57
N ARG A 508 -9.11 18.69 -21.81
CA ARG A 508 -8.74 17.34 -22.24
C ARG A 508 -7.67 16.76 -21.33
N GLN A 509 -7.67 15.44 -21.16
CA GLN A 509 -6.63 14.73 -20.41
C GLN A 509 -6.28 13.37 -21.05
N LEU A 510 -5.06 12.90 -20.79
CA LEU A 510 -4.55 11.56 -21.16
C LEU A 510 -3.88 10.92 -19.95
N ASP A 511 -4.30 9.73 -19.55
CA ASP A 511 -3.80 8.96 -18.41
C ASP A 511 -3.72 9.76 -17.08
N GLY A 512 -4.57 10.79 -16.94
CA GLY A 512 -4.61 11.68 -15.78
C GLY A 512 -3.79 12.97 -15.91
N ASP A 513 -3.04 13.15 -17.00
CA ASP A 513 -2.30 14.38 -17.29
C ASP A 513 -3.15 15.32 -18.19
N SER A 514 -3.18 16.62 -17.85
CA SER A 514 -3.89 17.62 -18.65
C SER A 514 -3.10 17.98 -19.90
N ILE A 515 -3.77 17.99 -21.07
CA ILE A 515 -3.16 18.34 -22.37
C ILE A 515 -3.67 19.67 -22.92
N GLY A 516 -4.25 20.51 -22.05
CA GLY A 516 -4.87 21.77 -22.42
C GLY A 516 -6.26 21.62 -23.05
N ALA A 517 -6.96 22.75 -23.16
CA ALA A 517 -8.29 22.79 -23.76
C ALA A 517 -8.21 22.70 -25.30
N GLY A 518 -9.23 22.10 -25.90
CA GLY A 518 -9.42 22.07 -27.35
C GLY A 518 -10.80 21.56 -27.71
N ARG A 519 -11.05 21.38 -29.00
CA ARG A 519 -12.36 20.99 -29.54
C ARG A 519 -12.37 19.61 -30.15
N GLU A 520 -11.24 19.01 -30.45
CA GLU A 520 -11.17 17.73 -31.13
C GLU A 520 -10.21 16.77 -30.40
N LEU A 521 -10.64 15.51 -30.28
CA LEU A 521 -9.80 14.37 -29.95
C LEU A 521 -10.14 13.24 -30.90
N ARG A 522 -9.12 12.71 -31.58
CA ARG A 522 -9.17 11.50 -32.38
C ARG A 522 -8.31 10.47 -31.69
N MET A 523 -8.86 9.28 -31.48
CA MET A 523 -8.21 8.19 -30.77
C MET A 523 -8.33 6.94 -31.62
N GLU A 524 -7.22 6.25 -31.84
CA GLU A 524 -7.16 5.04 -32.64
C GLU A 524 -6.41 3.95 -31.88
N CYS A 525 -7.05 2.80 -31.71
CA CYS A 525 -6.46 1.66 -31.04
C CYS A 525 -5.46 0.95 -31.96
N VAL A 526 -4.20 0.92 -31.53
CA VAL A 526 -3.12 0.15 -32.15
C VAL A 526 -3.01 -1.18 -31.40
N HIS A 527 -3.74 -2.17 -31.90
CA HIS A 527 -3.93 -3.45 -31.22
C HIS A 527 -2.62 -4.24 -31.01
N GLY A 528 -2.41 -4.74 -29.79
CA GLY A 528 -1.30 -5.63 -29.43
C GLY A 528 0.09 -5.05 -29.65
N ARG A 529 0.20 -3.72 -29.71
CA ARG A 529 1.43 -3.02 -30.14
C ARG A 529 2.53 -3.09 -29.10
N LEU A 530 2.19 -3.17 -27.82
CA LEU A 530 3.13 -3.08 -26.71
C LEU A 530 3.23 -4.42 -25.97
N LEU A 531 4.45 -4.94 -25.80
CA LEU A 531 4.69 -6.13 -24.97
C LEU A 531 4.99 -5.70 -23.53
N VAL A 532 4.22 -6.19 -22.55
CA VAL A 532 4.43 -5.89 -21.13
C VAL A 532 4.54 -7.18 -20.32
N ARG A 533 5.46 -7.18 -19.34
CA ARG A 533 5.60 -8.24 -18.34
C ARG A 533 4.50 -8.15 -17.30
N VAL A 534 3.67 -9.18 -17.23
CA VAL A 534 2.55 -9.30 -16.29
C VAL A 534 2.74 -10.52 -15.37
N PRO A 535 2.05 -10.58 -14.21
CA PRO A 535 2.06 -11.78 -13.37
C PRO A 535 1.61 -13.03 -14.15
N ARG A 536 2.17 -14.18 -13.79
CA ARG A 536 1.79 -15.50 -14.34
C ARG A 536 0.44 -15.97 -13.83
#